data_AF-A0A7X6SVY7-F1
#
_entry.id   AF-A0A7X6SVY7-F1
#
_cell.length_a   1.000
_cell.length_b   1.000
_cell.length_c   1.000
_cell.angle_alpha   90.00
_cell.angle_beta   90.00
_cell.angle_gamma   90.00
#
_symmetry.space_group_name_H-M   'P 1'
#
loop_
_entity.id
_entity.type
_entity.pdbx_description
1 polymer ?
#
loop_
_entity_poly.entity_id
_entity_poly.type
_entity_poly.pdbx_seq_one_letter_code
_entity_poly.pdbx_strand_id
1 'polypeptide(L)'
;MRHPVIAVVDKQDATTAVWHVQTSPDAPSASGILSGAWLLGPADVDPGRLADLTAGTHVLETGGEGLEEIRRGVEKQLAGYRAAAKAAKEANPQLTLPRFEAPPTPDVGQLAEAYHGAPEGRVAWAHAMAAAELVESWHTIESQRRSRKYLQEQFGAETRPLPLET
;
A
#
# COMPACT_ATOMS: atom_id res chain seq x y z
N MET A 1 -9.83 -2.78 13.79
CA MET A 1 -8.97 -3.48 12.80
C MET A 1 -7.71 -2.63 12.62
N ARG A 2 -6.50 -3.20 12.56
CA ARG A 2 -5.26 -2.40 12.44
C ARG A 2 -4.87 -2.25 10.97
N HIS A 3 -4.53 -1.03 10.57
CA HIS A 3 -3.97 -0.72 9.25
C HIS A 3 -2.47 -0.43 9.44
N PRO A 4 -1.58 -1.40 9.17
CA PRO A 4 -0.14 -1.23 9.41
C PRO A 4 0.44 -0.15 8.48
N VAL A 5 1.28 0.73 9.01
CA VAL A 5 2.10 1.65 8.20
C VAL A 5 3.14 0.81 7.46
N ILE A 6 3.43 1.15 6.21
CA ILE A 6 4.57 0.60 5.48
C ILE A 6 5.76 1.51 5.70
N ALA A 7 6.88 0.97 6.19
CA ALA A 7 8.17 1.65 6.19
C ALA A 7 8.97 1.18 4.98
N VAL A 8 9.08 2.03 3.97
CA VAL A 8 9.98 1.81 2.85
C VAL A 8 11.39 2.11 3.29
N VAL A 9 12.30 1.14 3.15
CA VAL A 9 13.68 1.24 3.63
C VAL A 9 14.63 1.01 2.46
N ASP A 10 15.49 2.00 2.22
CA ASP A 10 16.55 1.94 1.23
C ASP A 10 17.90 2.05 1.95
N LYS A 11 18.55 0.90 2.15
CA LYS A 11 19.87 0.83 2.79
C LYS A 11 20.96 1.07 1.75
N GLN A 12 21.75 2.12 1.94
CA GLN A 12 22.93 2.43 1.14
C GLN A 12 24.18 2.35 2.03
N ASP A 13 25.37 2.48 1.43
CA ASP A 13 26.64 2.26 2.13
C ASP A 13 26.87 3.20 3.33
N ALA A 14 26.44 4.46 3.22
CA ALA A 14 26.67 5.49 4.25
C ALA A 14 25.38 6.06 4.86
N THR A 15 24.25 5.88 4.18
CA THR A 15 22.95 6.47 4.53
C THR A 15 21.86 5.44 4.36
N THR A 16 20.84 5.44 5.23
CA THR A 16 19.60 4.70 5.01
C THR A 16 18.45 5.67 4.85
N ALA A 17 17.75 5.63 3.72
CA ALA A 17 16.53 6.41 3.55
C ALA A 17 15.32 5.61 4.03
N VAL A 18 14.46 6.24 4.82
CA VAL A 18 13.21 5.64 5.32
C VAL A 18 12.05 6.53 4.94
N TRP A 19 10.99 5.94 4.38
CA TRP A 19 9.74 6.65 4.07
C TRP A 19 8.54 5.90 4.64
N HIS A 20 7.61 6.62 5.28
CA HIS A 20 6.39 6.03 5.81
C HIS A 20 5.18 6.25 4.91
N VAL A 21 4.48 5.15 4.61
CA VAL A 21 3.24 5.12 3.82
C VAL A 21 2.09 4.65 4.70
N GLN A 22 1.10 5.52 4.91
CA GLN A 22 -0.12 5.22 5.66
C GLN A 22 -1.06 4.34 4.83
N THR A 23 -1.58 3.28 5.42
CA THR A 23 -2.52 2.36 4.75
C THR A 23 -3.95 2.49 5.28
N SER A 24 -4.15 3.32 6.32
CA SER A 24 -5.46 3.57 6.90
C SER A 24 -6.34 4.35 5.92
N PRO A 25 -7.62 3.97 5.73
CA PRO A 25 -8.56 4.76 4.95
C PRO A 25 -8.86 6.14 5.58
N ASP A 26 -8.55 6.32 6.86
CA ASP A 26 -8.72 7.58 7.59
C ASP A 26 -7.51 8.53 7.46
N ALA A 27 -6.49 8.14 6.68
CA ALA A 27 -5.35 9.02 6.42
C ALA A 27 -5.81 10.31 5.68
N PRO A 28 -5.32 11.49 6.09
CA PRO A 28 -5.83 12.76 5.58
C PRO A 28 -5.40 13.01 4.12
N SER A 29 -6.29 12.70 3.16
CA SER A 29 -6.13 12.91 1.70
C SER A 29 -4.97 12.14 1.04
N ALA A 30 -4.89 12.18 -0.30
CA ALA A 30 -3.80 11.55 -1.07
C ALA A 30 -2.40 12.02 -0.62
N SER A 31 -2.27 13.28 -0.17
CA SER A 31 -1.02 13.80 0.39
C SER A 31 -0.70 13.31 1.81
N GLY A 32 -1.66 12.75 2.54
CA GLY A 32 -1.47 12.17 3.87
C GLY A 32 -1.09 10.69 3.85
N ILE A 33 -1.09 10.05 2.67
CA ILE A 33 -0.58 8.69 2.49
C ILE A 33 0.94 8.68 2.73
N LEU A 34 1.66 9.69 2.25
CA LEU A 34 3.08 9.88 2.58
C LEU A 34 3.20 10.69 3.87
N SER A 35 3.72 10.08 4.94
CA SER A 35 3.58 10.62 6.30
C SER A 35 4.90 10.93 7.02
N GLY A 36 6.04 10.59 6.43
CA GLY A 36 7.35 10.92 6.97
C GLY A 36 8.49 10.41 6.10
N ALA A 37 9.61 11.13 6.11
CA ALA A 37 10.81 10.81 5.36
C ALA A 37 12.06 11.17 6.18
N TRP A 38 13.04 10.26 6.23
CA TRP A 38 14.28 10.44 6.98
C TRP A 38 15.47 9.92 6.19
N LEU A 39 16.60 10.62 6.30
CA LEU A 39 17.91 10.11 5.92
C LEU A 39 18.68 9.82 7.21
N LEU A 40 19.00 8.55 7.43
CA LEU A 40 19.76 8.10 8.57
C LEU A 40 21.22 7.97 8.16
N GLY A 41 22.07 8.82 8.71
CA GLY A 41 23.48 8.90 8.36
C GLY A 41 24.22 9.86 9.29
N PRO A 42 25.56 9.91 9.22
CA PRO A 42 26.39 10.68 10.15
C PRO A 42 26.07 12.18 10.20
N ALA A 43 25.49 12.73 9.12
CA ALA A 43 25.18 14.15 8.98
C ALA A 43 23.74 14.52 9.36
N ASP A 44 22.83 13.54 9.43
CA ASP A 44 21.39 13.78 9.52
C ASP A 44 20.81 13.08 10.75
N VAL A 45 20.05 12.00 10.57
CA VAL A 45 19.46 11.23 11.67
C VAL A 45 20.43 10.13 12.11
N ASP A 46 20.59 9.97 13.43
CA ASP A 46 21.38 8.87 14.01
C ASP A 46 20.96 7.50 13.42
N PRO A 47 21.88 6.75 12.79
CA PRO A 47 21.61 5.40 12.27
C PRO A 47 21.00 4.43 13.29
N GLY A 48 21.27 4.63 14.58
CA GLY A 48 20.66 3.86 15.67
C GLY A 48 19.14 3.96 15.76
N ARG A 49 18.53 4.97 15.11
CA ARG A 49 17.07 5.20 15.11
C ARG A 49 16.29 4.32 14.13
N LEU A 50 16.96 3.52 13.29
CA LEU A 50 16.26 2.67 12.30
C LEU A 50 15.26 1.72 12.95
N ALA A 51 15.61 1.13 14.10
CA ALA A 51 14.73 0.24 14.84
C ALA A 51 13.45 0.96 15.32
N ASP A 52 13.58 2.22 15.77
CA ASP A 52 12.43 3.02 16.20
C ASP A 52 11.52 3.37 15.01
N LEU A 53 12.11 3.74 13.87
CA LEU A 53 11.38 4.14 12.67
C LEU A 53 10.69 2.97 11.97
N THR A 54 11.14 1.74 12.19
CA THR A 54 10.54 0.53 11.61
C THR A 54 9.64 -0.22 12.61
N ALA A 55 9.67 0.15 13.89
CA ALA A 55 8.91 -0.52 14.94
C ALA A 55 7.40 -0.55 14.65
N GLY A 56 6.83 -1.75 14.56
CA GLY A 56 5.40 -1.96 14.34
C GLY A 56 4.90 -1.58 12.93
N THR A 57 5.82 -1.35 11.99
CA THR A 57 5.52 -1.14 10.56
C THR A 57 5.70 -2.45 9.78
N HIS A 58 5.13 -2.51 8.59
CA HIS A 58 5.51 -3.49 7.58
C HIS A 58 6.70 -2.92 6.80
N VAL A 59 7.85 -3.58 6.87
CA VAL A 59 9.07 -3.09 6.22
C VAL A 59 9.08 -3.53 4.76
N LEU A 60 9.24 -2.57 3.85
CA LEU A 60 9.39 -2.78 2.42
C LEU A 60 10.81 -2.33 2.00
N GLU A 61 11.68 -3.28 1.73
CA GLU A 61 13.05 -2.99 1.24
C GLU A 61 13.02 -2.71 -0.27
N THR A 62 13.71 -1.67 -0.73
CA THR A 62 13.73 -1.20 -2.13
C THR A 62 14.43 -2.15 -3.13
N GLY A 63 15.17 -3.14 -2.65
CA GLY A 63 15.81 -4.18 -3.47
C GLY A 63 15.07 -5.52 -3.50
N GLY A 64 13.89 -5.61 -2.87
CA GLY A 64 13.12 -6.85 -2.73
C GLY A 64 11.89 -6.93 -3.64
N GLU A 65 11.09 -7.97 -3.43
CA GLU A 65 9.82 -8.18 -4.15
C GLU A 65 8.60 -7.55 -3.47
N GLY A 66 8.79 -6.73 -2.43
CA GLY A 66 7.72 -6.28 -1.55
C GLY A 66 6.56 -5.58 -2.26
N LEU A 67 6.82 -4.75 -3.27
CA LEU A 67 5.76 -4.13 -4.07
C LEU A 67 4.94 -5.16 -4.86
N GLU A 68 5.61 -6.16 -5.42
CA GLU A 68 4.97 -7.23 -6.19
C GLU A 68 4.17 -8.15 -5.26
N GLU A 69 4.67 -8.42 -4.05
CA GLU A 69 3.96 -9.16 -2.99
C GLU A 69 2.67 -8.46 -2.57
N ILE A 70 2.73 -7.14 -2.33
CA ILE A 70 1.53 -6.33 -2.01
C ILE A 70 0.53 -6.41 -3.16
N ARG A 71 0.99 -6.24 -4.41
CA ARG A 71 0.15 -6.32 -5.61
C ARG A 71 -0.54 -7.69 -5.71
N ARG A 72 0.22 -8.79 -5.55
CA ARG A 72 -0.31 -10.16 -5.53
C ARG A 72 -1.33 -10.36 -4.41
N GLY A 73 -1.09 -9.81 -3.23
CA GLY A 73 -2.02 -9.82 -2.11
C GLY A 73 -3.36 -9.16 -2.48
N VAL A 74 -3.31 -8.00 -3.13
CA VAL A 74 -4.50 -7.27 -3.61
C VAL A 74 -5.24 -8.09 -4.68
N GLU A 75 -4.52 -8.63 -5.67
CA GLU A 75 -5.09 -9.49 -6.71
C GLU A 75 -5.81 -10.71 -6.12
N LYS A 76 -5.22 -11.36 -5.12
CA LYS A 76 -5.79 -12.52 -4.42
C LYS A 76 -7.10 -12.17 -3.71
N GLN A 77 -7.15 -11.06 -2.97
CA GLN A 77 -8.40 -10.61 -2.34
C GLN A 77 -9.45 -10.24 -3.39
N LEU A 78 -9.03 -9.57 -4.47
CA LEU A 78 -9.91 -9.17 -5.56
C LEU A 78 -10.54 -10.37 -6.27
N ALA A 79 -9.77 -11.44 -6.50
CA ALA A 79 -10.28 -12.70 -7.03
C ALA A 79 -11.39 -13.29 -6.12
N GLY A 80 -11.18 -13.23 -4.80
CA GLY A 80 -12.20 -13.61 -3.81
C GLY A 80 -13.49 -12.79 -3.93
N TYR A 81 -13.37 -11.47 -4.09
CA TYR A 81 -14.54 -10.59 -4.27
C TYR A 81 -15.28 -10.85 -5.57
N ARG A 82 -14.56 -11.09 -6.66
CA ARG A 82 -15.16 -11.45 -7.96
C ARG A 82 -15.92 -12.76 -7.89
N ALA A 83 -15.33 -13.78 -7.25
CA ALA A 83 -15.98 -15.09 -7.06
C ALA A 83 -17.27 -14.98 -6.23
N ALA A 84 -17.21 -14.26 -5.11
CA ALA A 84 -18.37 -13.99 -4.26
C ALA A 84 -19.47 -13.24 -5.01
N ALA A 85 -19.11 -12.20 -5.77
CA ALA A 85 -20.08 -11.43 -6.54
C ALA A 85 -20.74 -12.27 -7.63
N LYS A 86 -19.97 -13.15 -8.30
CA LYS A 86 -20.51 -14.10 -9.27
C LYS A 86 -21.52 -15.07 -8.62
N ALA A 87 -21.14 -15.69 -7.49
CA ALA A 87 -22.04 -16.59 -6.77
C ALA A 87 -23.33 -15.90 -6.31
N ALA A 88 -23.24 -14.65 -5.81
CA ALA A 88 -24.40 -13.87 -5.44
C ALA A 88 -25.32 -13.56 -6.63
N LYS A 89 -24.75 -13.24 -7.80
CA LYS A 89 -25.50 -13.00 -9.04
C LYS A 89 -26.18 -14.26 -9.58
N GLU A 90 -25.55 -15.42 -9.42
CA GLU A 90 -26.16 -16.71 -9.76
C GLU A 90 -27.36 -17.02 -8.85
N ALA A 91 -27.24 -16.74 -7.55
CA ALA A 91 -28.35 -16.89 -6.60
C ALA A 91 -29.46 -15.85 -6.78
N ASN A 92 -29.12 -14.63 -7.20
CA ASN A 92 -30.08 -13.55 -7.48
C ASN A 92 -29.69 -12.78 -8.77
N PRO A 93 -30.32 -13.12 -9.91
CA PRO A 93 -30.03 -12.50 -11.20
C PRO A 93 -30.32 -11.00 -11.30
N GLN A 94 -30.99 -10.37 -10.33
CA GLN A 94 -31.25 -8.93 -10.34
C GLN A 94 -30.09 -8.10 -9.77
N LEU A 95 -29.11 -8.73 -9.10
CA LEU A 95 -27.99 -8.02 -8.49
C LEU A 95 -27.08 -7.36 -9.54
N THR A 96 -26.54 -6.18 -9.22
CA THR A 96 -25.53 -5.53 -10.07
C THR A 96 -24.13 -5.79 -9.53
N LEU A 97 -23.29 -6.37 -10.38
CA LEU A 97 -21.89 -6.65 -10.06
C LEU A 97 -21.08 -5.34 -9.98
N PRO A 98 -20.21 -5.17 -8.98
CA PRO A 98 -19.22 -4.08 -8.99
C PRO A 98 -18.21 -4.28 -10.12
N ARG A 99 -17.71 -3.17 -10.66
CA ARG A 99 -16.65 -3.17 -11.67
C ARG A 99 -15.31 -2.96 -10.97
N PHE A 100 -14.75 -4.06 -10.51
CA PHE A 100 -13.41 -4.05 -9.94
C PHE A 100 -12.35 -3.82 -11.02
N GLU A 101 -11.48 -2.85 -10.78
CA GLU A 101 -10.26 -2.65 -11.56
C GLU A 101 -9.14 -3.53 -10.99
N ALA A 102 -8.20 -3.95 -11.86
CA ALA A 102 -7.00 -4.63 -11.39
C ALA A 102 -6.08 -3.60 -10.71
N PRO A 103 -5.31 -3.98 -9.69
CA PRO A 103 -4.31 -3.09 -9.13
C PRO A 103 -3.27 -2.72 -10.21
N PRO A 104 -2.77 -1.48 -10.23
CA PRO A 104 -1.76 -1.06 -11.19
C PRO A 104 -0.45 -1.83 -10.97
N THR A 105 0.40 -1.85 -11.99
CA THR A 105 1.82 -2.19 -11.85
C THR A 105 2.59 -0.86 -11.79
N PRO A 106 3.06 -0.42 -10.61
CA PRO A 106 3.75 0.85 -10.49
C PRO A 106 5.07 0.85 -11.27
N ASP A 107 5.35 1.94 -11.99
CA ASP A 107 6.65 2.14 -12.65
C ASP A 107 7.57 2.96 -11.74
N VAL A 108 8.33 2.25 -10.91
CA VAL A 108 9.28 2.86 -9.96
C VAL A 108 10.33 3.71 -10.68
N GLY A 109 10.74 3.31 -11.89
CA GLY A 109 11.72 4.05 -12.68
C GLY A 109 11.16 5.40 -13.11
N GLN A 110 9.95 5.41 -13.67
CA GLN A 110 9.26 6.64 -14.04
C GLN A 110 8.99 7.53 -12.83
N LEU A 111 8.55 6.94 -11.71
CA LEU A 111 8.34 7.68 -10.46
C LEU A 111 9.62 8.36 -10.05
N ALA A 112 10.76 7.66 -10.02
CA ALA A 112 12.04 8.22 -9.62
C ALA A 112 12.51 9.43 -10.45
N GLU A 113 12.05 9.61 -11.69
CA GLU A 113 12.35 10.80 -12.51
C GLU A 113 11.62 12.06 -12.02
N ALA A 114 10.49 11.92 -11.34
CA ALA A 114 9.74 13.03 -10.75
C ALA A 114 10.29 13.49 -9.38
N TYR A 115 11.32 12.82 -8.87
CA TYR A 115 11.88 13.13 -7.55
C TYR A 115 12.67 14.44 -7.54
N HIS A 116 12.37 15.28 -6.55
CA HIS A 116 13.12 16.49 -6.27
C HIS A 116 13.49 16.52 -4.79
N GLY A 117 14.78 16.29 -4.49
CA GLY A 117 15.30 16.24 -3.13
C GLY A 117 16.74 15.75 -3.08
N ALA A 118 17.20 15.38 -1.89
CA ALA A 118 18.51 14.77 -1.69
C ALA A 118 18.59 13.43 -2.46
N PRO A 119 19.63 13.18 -3.29
CA PRO A 119 19.72 11.99 -4.14
C PRO A 119 19.53 10.66 -3.40
N GLU A 120 20.00 10.60 -2.15
CA GLU A 120 19.90 9.46 -1.25
C GLU A 120 18.44 9.06 -0.97
N GLY A 121 17.49 10.01 -1.03
CA GLY A 121 16.07 9.72 -0.82
C GLY A 121 15.33 9.21 -2.06
N ARG A 122 15.95 9.25 -3.24
CA ARG A 122 15.28 9.06 -4.53
C ARG A 122 14.60 7.68 -4.65
N VAL A 123 15.34 6.62 -4.32
CA VAL A 123 14.85 5.24 -4.49
C VAL A 123 13.77 4.92 -3.46
N ALA A 124 13.98 5.29 -2.19
CA ALA A 124 12.99 5.15 -1.13
C ALA A 124 11.69 5.90 -1.47
N TRP A 125 11.80 7.13 -1.97
CA TRP A 125 10.63 7.92 -2.36
C TRP A 125 9.86 7.27 -3.52
N ALA A 126 10.55 6.82 -4.57
CA ALA A 126 9.90 6.19 -5.72
C ALA A 126 9.14 4.91 -5.32
N HIS A 127 9.72 4.10 -4.42
CA HIS A 127 9.04 2.94 -3.86
C HIS A 127 7.88 3.30 -2.94
N ALA A 128 8.00 4.39 -2.17
CA ALA A 128 6.90 4.89 -1.34
C ALA A 128 5.72 5.39 -2.18
N MET A 129 5.99 6.07 -3.30
CA MET A 129 4.99 6.46 -4.29
C MET A 129 4.30 5.22 -4.89
N ALA A 130 5.09 4.22 -5.31
CA ALA A 130 4.55 2.97 -5.84
C ALA A 130 3.66 2.23 -4.82
N ALA A 131 4.08 2.17 -3.55
CA ALA A 131 3.27 1.61 -2.49
C ALA A 131 1.98 2.43 -2.24
N ALA A 132 2.05 3.76 -2.33
CA ALA A 132 0.90 4.63 -2.21
C ALA A 132 -0.14 4.37 -3.33
N GLU A 133 0.30 4.19 -4.58
CA GLU A 133 -0.60 3.83 -5.70
C GLU A 133 -1.35 2.52 -5.43
N LEU A 134 -0.68 1.51 -4.86
CA LEU A 134 -1.30 0.25 -4.46
C LEU A 134 -2.28 0.41 -3.30
N VAL A 135 -1.97 1.27 -2.32
CA VAL A 135 -2.88 1.63 -1.22
C VAL A 135 -4.15 2.28 -1.75
N GLU A 136 -4.02 3.28 -2.63
CA GLU A 136 -5.18 3.99 -3.23
C GLU A 136 -6.04 3.04 -4.06
N SER A 137 -5.41 2.16 -4.85
CA SER A 137 -6.10 1.12 -5.60
C SER A 137 -6.89 0.20 -4.67
N TRP A 138 -6.28 -0.23 -3.56
CA TRP A 138 -6.95 -1.06 -2.56
C TRP A 138 -8.13 -0.35 -1.91
N HIS A 139 -7.99 0.92 -1.53
CA HIS A 139 -9.09 1.71 -0.97
C HIS A 139 -10.25 1.86 -1.95
N THR A 140 -9.95 2.03 -3.25
CA THR A 140 -10.96 2.08 -4.31
C THR A 140 -11.72 0.74 -4.41
N ILE A 141 -10.99 -0.38 -4.42
CA ILE A 141 -11.57 -1.73 -4.43
C ILE A 141 -12.47 -1.94 -3.20
N GLU A 142 -12.01 -1.58 -2.01
CA GLU A 142 -12.77 -1.72 -0.77
C GLU A 142 -14.01 -0.82 -0.75
N SER A 143 -13.93 0.41 -1.27
CA SER A 143 -15.09 1.28 -1.44
C SER A 143 -16.15 0.65 -2.34
N GLN A 144 -15.74 0.09 -3.49
CA GLN A 144 -16.65 -0.61 -4.40
C GLN A 144 -17.25 -1.86 -3.75
N ARG A 145 -16.47 -2.65 -3.03
CA ARG A 145 -16.95 -3.84 -2.29
C ARG A 145 -17.99 -3.43 -1.25
N ARG A 146 -17.68 -2.42 -0.43
CA ARG A 146 -18.56 -1.90 0.63
C ARG A 146 -19.83 -1.29 0.07
N SER A 147 -19.84 -0.78 -1.16
CA SER A 147 -21.07 -0.28 -1.79
C SER A 147 -22.09 -1.37 -2.16
N ARG A 148 -21.83 -2.66 -1.88
CA ARG A 148 -22.71 -3.80 -2.18
C ARG A 148 -23.05 -4.58 -0.92
N LYS A 149 -24.33 -4.57 -0.54
CA LYS A 149 -24.83 -5.24 0.69
C LYS A 149 -24.43 -6.72 0.77
N TYR A 150 -24.59 -7.47 -0.33
CA TYR A 150 -24.24 -8.90 -0.36
C TYR A 150 -22.73 -9.18 -0.17
N LEU A 151 -21.85 -8.23 -0.52
CA LEU A 151 -20.42 -8.32 -0.22
C LEU A 151 -20.10 -7.86 1.20
N GLN A 152 -20.86 -6.91 1.75
CA GLN A 152 -20.73 -6.53 3.16
C GLN A 152 -21.12 -7.68 4.09
N GLU A 153 -22.20 -8.39 3.78
CA GLU A 153 -22.66 -9.55 4.57
C GLU A 153 -21.60 -10.66 4.64
N GLN A 154 -20.82 -10.84 3.56
CA GLN A 154 -19.77 -11.84 3.50
C GLN A 154 -18.41 -11.37 4.04
N PHE A 155 -18.01 -10.13 3.77
CA PHE A 155 -16.66 -9.62 4.05
C PHE A 155 -16.59 -8.51 5.12
N GLY A 156 -17.74 -8.16 5.72
CA GLY A 156 -17.87 -7.09 6.69
C GLY A 156 -18.16 -5.72 6.06
N ALA A 157 -18.73 -4.80 6.84
CA ALA A 157 -19.08 -3.44 6.38
C ALA A 157 -17.90 -2.45 6.40
N GLU A 158 -16.85 -2.76 7.16
CA GLU A 158 -15.66 -1.92 7.35
C GLU A 158 -14.65 -2.09 6.20
N THR A 159 -13.82 -1.07 5.97
CA THR A 159 -12.66 -1.18 5.06
C THR A 159 -11.65 -2.15 5.64
N ARG A 160 -11.25 -3.15 4.85
CA ARG A 160 -10.24 -4.13 5.26
C ARG A 160 -8.83 -3.55 5.06
N PRO A 161 -7.85 -3.95 5.88
CA PRO A 161 -6.46 -3.52 5.73
C PRO A 161 -5.89 -4.00 4.40
N LEU A 162 -4.88 -3.28 3.91
CA LEU A 162 -4.10 -3.70 2.77
C LEU A 162 -3.56 -5.12 3.03
N PRO A 163 -3.68 -6.06 2.08
CA PRO A 163 -3.23 -7.43 2.25
C PRO A 163 -1.70 -7.49 2.14
N LEU A 164 -1.04 -7.22 3.27
CA LEU A 164 0.40 -7.40 3.44
C LEU A 164 0.66 -8.85 3.84
N GLU A 165 1.52 -9.56 3.11
CA GLU A 165 2.03 -10.86 3.58
C GLU A 165 2.98 -10.61 4.76
N THR A 166 2.87 -11.44 5.81
CA THR A 166 3.70 -11.41 7.02
C THR A 166 4.56 -12.65 7.09
#